data_AF-A0A7K4ANB1-F1
#
_entry.id   AF-A0A7K4ANB1-F1
#
_cell.length_a   1.000
_cell.length_b   1.000
_cell.length_c   1.000
_cell.angle_alpha   90.00
_cell.angle_beta   90.00
_cell.angle_gamma   90.00
#
_symmetry.space_group_name_H-M   'P 1'
#
loop_
_entity.id
_entity.type
_entity.pdbx_description
1 polymer ?
#
loop_
_entity_poly.entity_id
_entity_poly.type
_entity_poly.pdbx_seq_one_letter_code
_entity_poly.pdbx_strand_id
1 'polypeptide(L)'
;MKFIDRPKYGPLYRFSDYHIYKTLSVLTDGRRKGRKHIADRIGVGEGSMRTIVDYLRDIGLVDVKQTGIKISKAGMEFISQLPLHVYCLDVPGISLGEHSVAVQVRGMASKIRTGMEQRDQAIKAGADGATTIIVKEGRLTIPVDFDLDKEDPEVAKIIRQLFDLKNGDVIIIGTSTDLQRAEEGAMAAAFELL
;
A
#
# COMPACT_ATOMS: atom_id res chain seq x y z
N MET A 1 -3.89 -6.17 -9.12
CA MET A 1 -2.52 -6.16 -9.68
C MET A 1 -1.73 -7.19 -8.93
N LYS A 2 -0.94 -8.00 -9.64
CA LYS A 2 -0.13 -9.07 -9.05
C LYS A 2 1.31 -8.84 -9.48
N PHE A 3 2.21 -8.67 -8.52
CA PHE A 3 3.61 -8.38 -8.80
C PHE A 3 4.42 -9.67 -8.95
N ILE A 4 4.06 -10.75 -8.27
CA ILE A 4 4.78 -12.03 -8.41
C ILE A 4 3.84 -13.22 -8.55
N ASP A 5 4.21 -14.15 -9.44
CA ASP A 5 3.57 -15.45 -9.50
C ASP A 5 4.07 -16.37 -8.38
N ARG A 6 3.13 -16.84 -7.56
CA ARG A 6 3.44 -17.82 -6.52
C ARG A 6 3.75 -19.17 -7.16
N PRO A 7 4.80 -19.86 -6.72
CA PRO A 7 5.17 -21.15 -7.28
C PRO A 7 4.05 -22.17 -7.01
N LYS A 8 3.72 -22.98 -8.03
CA LYS A 8 2.73 -24.07 -7.90
C LYS A 8 3.23 -25.23 -7.03
N TYR A 9 4.55 -25.41 -6.93
CA TYR A 9 5.22 -26.46 -6.17
C TYR A 9 6.42 -25.87 -5.40
N GLY A 10 6.73 -26.42 -4.23
CA GLY A 10 7.82 -25.95 -3.37
C GLY A 10 7.35 -25.07 -2.20
N PRO A 11 8.28 -24.54 -1.38
CA PRO A 11 7.92 -23.76 -0.20
C PRO A 11 7.18 -22.49 -0.59
N LEU A 12 6.05 -22.24 0.09
CA LEU A 12 5.27 -21.03 -0.06
C LEU A 12 6.12 -19.80 0.26
N TYR A 13 5.96 -18.76 -0.56
CA TYR A 13 6.54 -17.45 -0.26
C TYR A 13 5.93 -16.91 1.04
N ARG A 14 6.80 -16.53 1.98
CA ARG A 14 6.43 -15.84 3.22
C ARG A 14 6.41 -14.32 3.03
N PHE A 15 6.06 -13.87 1.83
CA PHE A 15 5.94 -12.46 1.47
C PHE A 15 4.82 -12.29 0.44
N SER A 16 4.37 -11.06 0.28
CA SER A 16 3.23 -10.65 -0.53
C SER A 16 3.64 -9.59 -1.57
N ASP A 17 2.70 -9.22 -2.45
CA ASP A 17 2.88 -8.13 -3.41
C ASP A 17 3.24 -6.79 -2.72
N TYR A 18 2.72 -6.58 -1.50
CA TYR A 18 3.11 -5.45 -0.63
C TYR A 18 4.62 -5.40 -0.41
N HIS A 19 5.26 -6.53 -0.11
CA HIS A 19 6.70 -6.57 0.16
C HIS A 19 7.54 -6.24 -1.08
N ILE A 20 7.06 -6.60 -2.28
CA ILE A 20 7.72 -6.26 -3.54
C ILE A 20 7.65 -4.76 -3.78
N TYR A 21 6.43 -4.19 -3.69
CA TYR A 21 6.23 -2.75 -3.81
C TYR A 21 7.03 -1.98 -2.75
N LYS A 22 6.97 -2.39 -1.48
CA LYS A 22 7.67 -1.73 -0.38
C LYS A 22 9.19 -1.77 -0.57
N THR A 23 9.72 -2.87 -1.11
CA THR A 23 11.15 -2.97 -1.48
C THR A 23 11.53 -1.90 -2.51
N LEU A 24 10.75 -1.74 -3.59
CA LEU A 24 10.99 -0.70 -4.59
C LEU A 24 10.83 0.70 -3.99
N SER A 25 9.76 0.92 -3.20
CA SER A 25 9.47 2.18 -2.52
C SER A 25 10.64 2.63 -1.63
N VAL A 26 11.22 1.73 -0.83
CA VAL A 26 12.38 2.02 0.01
C VAL A 26 13.61 2.40 -0.82
N LEU A 27 13.75 1.95 -2.06
CA LEU A 27 14.89 2.23 -2.92
C LEU A 27 14.74 3.52 -3.77
N THR A 28 13.58 4.19 -3.71
CA THR A 28 13.28 5.38 -4.54
C THR A 28 14.18 6.58 -4.28
N ASP A 29 14.87 6.63 -3.14
CA ASP A 29 15.90 7.65 -2.87
C ASP A 29 17.16 7.51 -3.74
N GLY A 30 17.22 6.45 -4.56
CA GLY A 30 18.31 6.19 -5.51
C GLY A 30 19.63 5.78 -4.85
N ARG A 31 19.66 5.61 -3.52
CA ARG A 31 20.85 5.19 -2.78
C ARG A 31 20.94 3.67 -2.76
N ARG A 32 22.17 3.16 -2.67
CA ARG A 32 22.40 1.73 -2.48
C ARG A 32 22.09 1.34 -1.04
N LYS A 33 21.34 0.26 -0.86
CA LYS A 33 21.00 -0.28 0.46
C LYS A 33 21.38 -1.75 0.55
N GLY A 34 21.86 -2.16 1.72
CA GLY A 34 22.19 -3.56 2.01
C GLY A 34 20.92 -4.41 2.13
N ARG A 35 20.99 -5.67 1.68
CA ARG A 35 19.85 -6.59 1.71
C ARG A 35 19.26 -6.77 3.12
N LYS A 36 20.12 -6.89 4.16
CA LYS A 36 19.68 -7.01 5.55
C LYS A 36 18.90 -5.78 6.02
N HIS A 37 19.42 -4.59 5.73
CA HIS A 37 18.73 -3.34 6.07
C HIS A 37 17.34 -3.23 5.42
N ILE A 38 17.21 -3.66 4.17
CA ILE A 38 15.90 -3.69 3.49
C ILE A 38 14.99 -4.72 4.17
N ALA A 39 15.48 -5.93 4.42
CA ALA A 39 14.74 -7.02 5.05
C ALA A 39 14.16 -6.61 6.42
N ASP A 40 15.00 -6.02 7.27
CA ASP A 40 14.63 -5.53 8.60
C ASP A 40 13.55 -4.44 8.49
N ARG A 41 13.69 -3.52 7.51
CA ARG A 41 12.75 -2.41 7.33
C ARG A 41 11.39 -2.82 6.76
N ILE A 42 11.34 -3.89 5.96
CA ILE A 42 10.09 -4.40 5.39
C ILE A 42 9.53 -5.60 6.15
N GLY A 43 10.16 -6.02 7.25
CA GLY A 43 9.69 -7.11 8.12
C GLY A 43 9.71 -8.50 7.48
N VAL A 44 10.66 -8.81 6.60
CA VAL A 44 10.80 -10.15 6.00
C VAL A 44 12.08 -10.85 6.43
N GLY A 45 12.04 -12.19 6.46
CA GLY A 45 13.24 -13.00 6.69
C GLY A 45 14.25 -12.92 5.54
N GLU A 46 15.52 -13.20 5.82
CA GLU A 46 16.62 -13.09 4.84
C GLU A 46 16.39 -13.92 3.56
N GLY A 47 15.82 -15.12 3.70
CA GLY A 47 15.47 -15.98 2.58
C GLY A 47 14.42 -15.35 1.66
N SER A 48 13.35 -14.78 2.23
CA SER A 48 12.34 -14.04 1.48
C SER A 48 12.94 -12.82 0.79
N MET A 49 13.78 -12.07 1.49
CA MET A 49 14.45 -10.91 0.90
C MET A 49 15.33 -11.29 -0.29
N ARG A 50 16.06 -12.40 -0.20
CA ARG A 50 16.84 -12.92 -1.32
C ARG A 50 15.94 -13.19 -2.52
N THR A 51 14.84 -13.91 -2.33
CA THR A 51 13.89 -14.22 -3.41
C THR A 51 13.29 -12.96 -4.03
N ILE A 52 12.89 -11.97 -3.23
CA ILE A 52 12.34 -10.69 -3.73
C ILE A 52 13.39 -9.95 -4.57
N VAL A 53 14.64 -9.87 -4.10
CA VAL A 53 15.72 -9.16 -4.81
C VAL A 53 16.09 -9.87 -6.10
N ASP A 54 16.20 -11.20 -6.07
CA ASP A 54 16.48 -11.99 -7.26
C ASP A 54 15.36 -11.79 -8.30
N TYR A 55 14.10 -11.86 -7.88
CA TYR A 55 12.95 -11.58 -8.74
C TYR A 55 13.02 -10.18 -9.38
N LEU A 56 13.15 -9.13 -8.56
CA LEU A 56 13.21 -7.74 -9.03
C LEU A 56 14.40 -7.48 -9.97
N ARG A 57 15.53 -8.16 -9.75
CA ARG A 57 16.71 -8.08 -10.62
C ARG A 57 16.41 -8.73 -11.97
N ASP A 58 15.80 -9.91 -11.95
CA ASP A 58 15.55 -10.69 -13.17
C ASP A 58 14.54 -9.98 -14.10
N ILE A 59 13.60 -9.20 -13.55
CA ILE A 59 12.71 -8.31 -14.30
C ILE A 59 13.29 -6.90 -14.55
N GLY A 60 14.54 -6.65 -14.17
CA GLY A 60 15.27 -5.42 -14.49
C GLY A 60 14.90 -4.17 -13.66
N LEU A 61 14.14 -4.31 -12.57
CA LEU A 61 13.71 -3.17 -11.74
C LEU A 61 14.77 -2.73 -10.71
N VAL A 62 15.75 -3.57 -10.40
CA VAL A 62 16.86 -3.23 -9.49
C VAL A 62 18.23 -3.65 -10.05
N ASP A 63 19.26 -2.91 -9.66
CA ASP A 63 20.68 -3.23 -9.89
C ASP A 63 21.33 -3.72 -8.59
N VAL A 64 21.86 -4.94 -8.61
CA VAL A 64 22.45 -5.61 -7.46
C VAL A 64 23.97 -5.68 -7.62
N LYS A 65 24.70 -5.09 -6.67
CA LYS A 65 26.17 -5.16 -6.59
C LYS A 65 26.61 -5.60 -5.19
N GLN A 66 27.89 -5.90 -5.02
CA GLN A 66 28.47 -6.18 -3.70
C GLN A 66 28.21 -5.04 -2.69
N THR A 67 28.17 -3.79 -3.17
CA THR A 67 27.87 -2.59 -2.37
C THR A 67 26.38 -2.43 -2.02
N GLY A 68 25.52 -3.35 -2.44
CA GLY A 68 24.08 -3.33 -2.17
C GLY A 68 23.21 -3.12 -3.41
N ILE A 69 21.91 -2.95 -3.15
CA ILE A 69 20.83 -2.92 -4.13
C ILE A 69 20.43 -1.47 -4.39
N LYS A 70 20.23 -1.12 -5.66
CA LYS A 70 19.72 0.19 -6.10
C LYS A 70 18.54 -0.01 -7.02
N ILE A 71 17.55 0.88 -6.99
CA ILE A 71 16.50 0.90 -8.01
C ILE A 71 17.07 1.27 -9.38
N SER A 72 16.60 0.61 -10.44
CA SER A 72 16.98 0.93 -11.82
C SER A 72 16.12 2.09 -12.35
N LYS A 73 16.43 2.60 -13.55
CA LYS A 73 15.56 3.57 -14.23
C LYS A 73 14.18 2.99 -14.50
N ALA A 74 14.13 1.76 -15.02
CA ALA A 74 12.88 1.03 -15.23
C ALA A 74 12.10 0.82 -13.93
N GLY A 75 12.78 0.56 -12.80
CA GLY A 75 12.16 0.50 -11.48
C GLY A 75 11.50 1.82 -11.04
N MET A 76 12.18 2.94 -11.27
CA MET A 76 11.64 4.28 -10.98
C MET A 76 10.45 4.62 -11.88
N GLU A 77 10.52 4.28 -13.17
CA GLU A 77 9.42 4.48 -14.12
C GLU A 77 8.22 3.62 -13.71
N PHE A 78 8.45 2.34 -13.40
CA PHE A 78 7.40 1.42 -12.95
C PHE A 78 6.67 1.93 -11.71
N ILE A 79 7.40 2.34 -10.67
CA ILE A 79 6.75 2.80 -9.43
C ILE A 79 6.04 4.15 -9.61
N SER A 80 6.56 5.04 -10.46
CA SER A 80 5.94 6.35 -10.72
C SER A 80 4.68 6.28 -11.58
N GLN A 81 4.49 5.18 -12.33
CA GLN A 81 3.26 4.91 -13.07
C GLN A 81 2.13 4.34 -12.20
N LEU A 82 2.42 3.84 -11.00
CA LEU A 82 1.38 3.37 -10.09
C LEU A 82 0.52 4.56 -9.65
N PRO A 83 -0.82 4.51 -9.82
CA PRO A 83 -1.71 5.60 -9.44
C PRO A 83 -1.98 5.59 -7.92
N LEU A 84 -0.95 5.34 -7.12
CA LEU A 84 -1.00 5.10 -5.68
C LEU A 84 -0.26 6.18 -4.91
N HIS A 85 -0.87 6.70 -3.85
CA HIS A 85 -0.19 7.54 -2.87
C HIS A 85 -0.48 7.01 -1.47
N VAL A 86 0.56 6.90 -0.63
CA VAL A 86 0.48 6.27 0.70
C VAL A 86 0.86 7.30 1.75
N TYR A 87 0.03 7.47 2.77
CA TYR A 87 0.27 8.36 3.90
C TYR A 87 -0.10 7.68 5.22
N CYS A 88 0.76 7.83 6.23
CA CYS A 88 0.44 7.45 7.59
C CYS A 88 -0.46 8.52 8.21
N LEU A 89 -1.57 8.10 8.82
CA LEU A 89 -2.47 8.96 9.58
C LEU A 89 -2.06 8.90 11.06
N ASP A 90 -1.05 9.68 11.44
CA ASP A 90 -0.73 9.93 12.84
C ASP A 90 -1.50 11.17 13.29
N VAL A 91 -2.74 10.98 13.77
CA VAL A 91 -3.54 12.09 14.33
C VAL A 91 -3.48 12.04 15.86
N PRO A 92 -2.71 12.92 16.52
CA PRO A 92 -2.68 12.99 17.98
C PRO A 92 -4.08 13.35 18.51
N GLY A 93 -4.68 12.47 19.31
CA GLY A 93 -5.97 12.71 19.98
C GLY A 93 -7.14 11.86 19.48
N ILE A 94 -7.01 11.16 18.35
CA ILE A 94 -7.99 10.17 17.86
C ILE A 94 -7.53 8.75 18.18
N SER A 95 -6.22 8.50 18.14
CA SER A 95 -5.62 7.17 18.32
C SER A 95 -5.12 6.94 19.75
N LEU A 96 -6.02 6.53 20.65
CA LEU A 96 -5.64 5.71 21.80
C LEU A 96 -5.52 4.25 21.32
N GLY A 97 -4.46 3.95 20.57
CA GLY A 97 -4.02 2.57 20.31
C GLY A 97 -4.14 2.00 18.89
N GLU A 98 -4.66 2.76 17.91
CA GLU A 98 -4.83 2.25 16.53
C GLU A 98 -4.02 3.06 15.52
N HIS A 99 -3.06 2.42 14.84
CA HIS A 99 -2.36 2.99 13.68
C HIS A 99 -3.24 2.94 12.46
N SER A 100 -3.22 4.00 11.66
CA SER A 100 -4.00 4.11 10.43
C SER A 100 -3.11 4.50 9.26
N VAL A 101 -3.26 3.81 8.13
CA VAL A 101 -2.54 4.12 6.90
C VAL A 101 -3.54 4.31 5.77
N ALA A 102 -3.47 5.48 5.13
CA ALA A 102 -4.33 5.84 4.02
C ALA A 102 -3.60 5.63 2.68
N VAL A 103 -4.27 4.96 1.75
CA VAL A 103 -3.80 4.73 0.39
C VAL A 103 -4.82 5.31 -0.58
N GLN A 104 -4.42 6.34 -1.34
CA GLN A 104 -5.21 6.85 -2.47
C GLN A 104 -4.92 6.01 -3.71
N VAL A 105 -5.97 5.56 -4.39
CA VAL A 105 -5.93 4.92 -5.70
C VAL A 105 -6.71 5.80 -6.68
N ARG A 106 -6.03 6.37 -7.67
CA ARG A 106 -6.67 7.34 -8.58
C ARG A 106 -7.59 6.66 -9.60
N GLY A 107 -8.77 7.25 -9.80
CA GLY A 107 -9.72 6.85 -10.85
C GLY A 107 -10.37 5.47 -10.73
N MET A 108 -10.27 4.79 -9.58
CA MET A 108 -10.77 3.42 -9.39
C MET A 108 -12.14 3.31 -8.71
N ALA A 109 -12.85 4.42 -8.48
CA ALA A 109 -14.15 4.44 -7.79
C ALA A 109 -15.20 3.50 -8.39
N SER A 110 -15.21 3.35 -9.72
CA SER A 110 -16.15 2.48 -10.43
C SER A 110 -15.98 0.99 -10.12
N LYS A 111 -14.83 0.58 -9.57
CA LYS A 111 -14.58 -0.79 -9.13
C LYS A 111 -15.09 -1.07 -7.71
N ILE A 112 -15.44 -0.03 -6.94
CA ILE A 112 -15.96 -0.18 -5.58
C ILE A 112 -17.46 -0.45 -5.62
N ARG A 113 -17.89 -1.48 -4.88
CA ARG A 113 -19.31 -1.81 -4.70
C ARG A 113 -19.78 -1.43 -3.32
N THR A 114 -19.39 -2.20 -2.31
CA THR A 114 -19.81 -2.01 -0.91
C THR A 114 -18.65 -1.68 0.01
N GLY A 115 -17.41 -1.75 -0.47
CA GLY A 115 -16.20 -1.59 0.36
C GLY A 115 -15.92 -2.80 1.26
N MET A 116 -16.81 -3.79 1.29
CA MET A 116 -16.60 -5.03 2.06
C MET A 116 -15.48 -5.86 1.46
N GLU A 117 -15.36 -5.90 0.14
CA GLU A 117 -14.28 -6.63 -0.53
C GLU A 117 -12.91 -6.09 -0.08
N GLN A 118 -12.76 -4.76 -0.03
CA GLN A 118 -11.52 -4.10 0.41
C GLN A 118 -11.23 -4.36 1.89
N ARG A 119 -12.26 -4.32 2.75
CA ARG A 119 -12.12 -4.69 4.17
C ARG A 119 -11.64 -6.13 4.32
N ASP A 120 -12.24 -7.07 3.59
CA ASP A 120 -11.88 -8.47 3.65
C ASP A 120 -10.45 -8.72 3.14
N GLN A 121 -10.02 -8.02 2.08
CA GLN A 121 -8.63 -8.10 1.62
C GLN A 121 -7.65 -7.56 2.67
N ALA A 122 -7.96 -6.43 3.30
CA ALA A 122 -7.10 -5.85 4.33
C ALA A 122 -6.96 -6.80 5.53
N ILE A 123 -8.06 -7.40 5.99
CA ILE A 123 -8.05 -8.38 7.09
C ILE A 123 -7.25 -9.63 6.71
N LYS A 124 -7.43 -10.16 5.48
CA LYS A 124 -6.65 -11.30 4.98
C LYS A 124 -5.15 -11.01 4.90
N ALA A 125 -4.79 -9.76 4.63
CA ALA A 125 -3.40 -9.29 4.61
C ALA A 125 -2.84 -8.96 6.00
N GLY A 126 -3.68 -9.03 7.04
CA GLY A 126 -3.27 -8.93 8.44
C GLY A 126 -3.64 -7.63 9.13
N ALA A 127 -4.34 -6.68 8.50
CA ALA A 127 -4.90 -5.54 9.22
C ALA A 127 -6.08 -5.97 10.12
N ASP A 128 -6.44 -5.11 11.08
CA ASP A 128 -7.62 -5.33 11.94
C ASP A 128 -8.91 -4.89 11.22
N GLY A 129 -8.79 -3.95 10.27
CA GLY A 129 -9.87 -3.57 9.37
C GLY A 129 -9.41 -2.65 8.25
N ALA A 130 -10.36 -2.26 7.40
CA ALA A 130 -10.19 -1.14 6.48
C ALA A 130 -11.51 -0.44 6.19
N THR A 131 -11.41 0.87 5.95
CA THR A 131 -12.51 1.73 5.51
C THR A 131 -12.22 2.21 4.09
N THR A 132 -13.21 2.11 3.22
CA THR A 132 -13.11 2.55 1.81
C THR A 132 -13.94 3.80 1.61
N ILE A 133 -13.33 4.85 1.07
CA ILE A 133 -13.94 6.14 0.78
C ILE A 133 -13.80 6.41 -0.71
N ILE A 134 -14.87 6.88 -1.34
CA ILE A 134 -14.93 7.22 -2.75
C ILE A 134 -15.07 8.74 -2.90
N VAL A 135 -14.36 9.33 -3.85
CA VAL A 135 -14.58 10.72 -4.27
C VAL A 135 -15.63 10.75 -5.38
N LYS A 136 -16.84 11.17 -5.07
CA LYS A 136 -17.97 11.27 -6.02
C LYS A 136 -18.51 12.70 -6.04
N GLU A 137 -18.46 13.33 -7.20
CA GLU A 137 -18.93 14.72 -7.39
C GLU A 137 -18.31 15.73 -6.39
N GLY A 138 -17.04 15.54 -6.05
CA GLY A 138 -16.28 16.36 -5.11
C GLY A 138 -16.51 16.01 -3.64
N ARG A 139 -17.43 15.08 -3.35
CA ARG A 139 -17.76 14.61 -1.99
C ARG A 139 -17.04 13.32 -1.65
N LEU A 140 -16.69 13.17 -0.37
CA LEU A 140 -16.16 11.95 0.21
C LEU A 140 -17.33 11.09 0.69
N THR A 141 -17.48 9.91 0.11
CA THR A 141 -18.59 9.01 0.41
C THR A 141 -18.07 7.63 0.77
N ILE A 142 -18.48 7.11 1.91
CA ILE A 142 -18.30 5.68 2.23
C ILE A 142 -19.47 4.92 1.59
N PRO A 143 -19.22 3.78 0.91
CA PRO A 143 -20.29 2.99 0.29
C PRO A 143 -21.44 2.69 1.25
N VAL A 144 -22.64 2.50 0.70
CA VAL A 144 -23.93 2.59 1.43
C VAL A 144 -24.27 4.06 1.78
N ASP A 145 -23.88 4.98 0.88
CA ASP A 145 -24.26 6.40 0.81
C ASP A 145 -24.04 7.23 2.10
N PHE A 146 -23.00 6.90 2.86
CA PHE A 146 -22.59 7.69 4.03
C PHE A 146 -21.71 8.88 3.58
N ASP A 147 -22.24 10.09 3.76
CA ASP A 147 -21.62 11.36 3.34
C ASP A 147 -20.61 11.85 4.40
N LEU A 148 -19.34 11.50 4.21
CA LEU A 148 -18.29 11.79 5.20
C LEU A 148 -18.09 13.29 5.42
N ASP A 149 -18.30 14.13 4.39
CA ASP A 149 -18.17 15.58 4.52
C ASP A 149 -19.22 16.18 5.47
N LYS A 150 -20.37 15.53 5.65
CA LYS A 150 -21.43 15.97 6.57
C LYS A 150 -21.32 15.34 7.95
N GLU A 151 -21.06 14.03 7.96
CA GLU A 151 -21.11 13.23 9.19
C GLU A 151 -19.80 13.34 10.00
N ASP A 152 -18.64 13.47 9.33
CA ASP A 152 -17.34 13.69 9.99
C ASP A 152 -16.46 14.67 9.20
N PRO A 153 -16.73 15.98 9.34
CA PRO A 153 -16.03 17.03 8.60
C PRO A 153 -14.53 17.11 8.92
N GLU A 154 -14.12 16.74 10.14
CA GLU A 154 -12.72 16.81 10.56
C GLU A 154 -11.90 15.71 9.86
N VAL A 155 -12.41 14.48 9.81
CA VAL A 155 -11.77 13.40 9.04
C VAL A 155 -11.73 13.75 7.55
N ALA A 156 -12.84 14.26 7.00
CA ALA A 156 -12.89 14.70 5.60
C ALA A 156 -11.82 15.77 5.29
N LYS A 157 -11.63 16.73 6.18
CA LYS A 157 -10.61 17.79 6.06
C LYS A 157 -9.19 17.21 6.12
N ILE A 158 -8.90 16.28 7.03
CA ILE A 158 -7.59 15.62 7.12
C ILE A 158 -7.27 14.90 5.80
N ILE A 159 -8.22 14.15 5.25
CA ILE A 159 -8.03 13.44 3.97
C ILE A 159 -7.76 14.45 2.84
N ARG A 160 -8.53 15.54 2.76
CA ARG A 160 -8.34 16.60 1.75
C ARG A 160 -6.99 17.34 1.88
N GLN A 161 -6.40 17.38 3.07
CA GLN A 161 -5.07 17.97 3.28
C GLN A 161 -3.93 17.04 2.88
N LEU A 162 -4.13 15.73 3.00
CA LEU A 162 -3.12 14.73 2.68
C LEU A 162 -3.05 14.39 1.20
N PHE A 163 -4.18 14.45 0.50
CA PHE A 163 -4.30 13.98 -0.88
C PHE A 163 -4.79 15.07 -1.84
N ASP A 164 -4.21 15.10 -3.05
CA ASP A 164 -4.81 15.79 -4.19
C ASP A 164 -5.96 14.93 -4.74
N LEU A 165 -7.16 15.16 -4.22
CA LEU A 165 -8.35 14.37 -4.50
C LEU A 165 -9.03 14.78 -5.81
N LYS A 166 -9.32 13.79 -6.66
CA LYS A 166 -10.10 13.98 -7.89
C LYS A 166 -11.31 13.07 -7.91
N ASN A 167 -12.34 13.50 -8.65
CA ASN A 167 -13.51 12.66 -8.89
C ASN A 167 -13.10 11.31 -9.47
N GLY A 168 -13.64 10.24 -8.87
CA GLY A 168 -13.31 8.87 -9.24
C GLY A 168 -12.15 8.28 -8.44
N ASP A 169 -11.50 9.02 -7.55
CA ASP A 169 -10.48 8.47 -6.66
C ASP A 169 -11.09 7.64 -5.53
N VAL A 170 -10.30 6.70 -5.02
CA VAL A 170 -10.62 5.88 -3.86
C VAL A 170 -9.55 6.10 -2.80
N ILE A 171 -9.95 6.20 -1.54
CA ILE A 171 -9.07 6.25 -0.39
C ILE A 171 -9.38 5.03 0.47
N ILE A 172 -8.37 4.20 0.71
CA ILE A 172 -8.48 3.03 1.58
C ILE A 172 -7.68 3.32 2.83
N ILE A 173 -8.33 3.30 3.99
CA ILE A 173 -7.71 3.49 5.29
C ILE A 173 -7.63 2.12 5.95
N GLY A 174 -6.44 1.52 6.01
CA GLY A 174 -6.19 0.32 6.80
C GLY A 174 -5.89 0.68 8.24
N THR A 175 -6.45 -0.08 9.18
CA THR A 175 -6.24 0.13 10.62
C THR A 175 -5.66 -1.12 11.27
N SER A 176 -4.68 -0.93 12.16
CA SER A 176 -4.19 -2.00 13.01
C SER A 176 -3.45 -1.51 14.25
N THR A 177 -3.27 -2.39 15.23
CA THR A 177 -2.37 -2.20 16.38
C THR A 177 -0.89 -2.09 16.01
N ASP A 178 -0.51 -2.51 14.80
CA ASP A 178 0.84 -2.38 14.25
C ASP A 178 0.82 -1.59 12.93
N LEU A 179 1.72 -0.60 12.80
CA LEU A 179 1.77 0.28 11.63
C LEU A 179 2.03 -0.49 10.33
N GLN A 180 2.90 -1.50 10.36
CA GLN A 180 3.21 -2.29 9.17
C GLN A 180 2.02 -3.13 8.73
N ARG A 181 1.26 -3.70 9.67
CA ARG A 181 0.02 -4.44 9.37
C ARG A 181 -1.07 -3.52 8.81
N ALA A 182 -1.20 -2.30 9.34
CA ALA A 182 -2.12 -1.29 8.80
C ALA A 182 -1.77 -0.93 7.34
N GLU A 183 -0.48 -0.70 7.06
CA GLU A 183 -0.01 -0.43 5.70
C GLU A 183 -0.20 -1.63 4.76
N GLU A 184 0.18 -2.84 5.18
CA GLU A 184 0.04 -4.05 4.37
C GLU A 184 -1.43 -4.31 4.00
N GLY A 185 -2.35 -4.12 4.96
CA GLY A 185 -3.78 -4.24 4.71
C GLY A 185 -4.33 -3.21 3.72
N ALA A 186 -4.00 -1.93 3.91
CA ALA A 186 -4.43 -0.87 3.01
C ALA A 186 -3.91 -1.09 1.58
N MET A 187 -2.63 -1.48 1.46
CA MET A 187 -1.99 -1.74 0.17
C MET A 187 -2.55 -2.99 -0.53
N ALA A 188 -2.85 -4.05 0.22
CA ALA A 188 -3.46 -5.26 -0.36
C ALA A 188 -4.82 -4.96 -0.99
N ALA A 189 -5.67 -4.20 -0.28
CA ALA A 189 -6.94 -3.74 -0.79
C ALA A 189 -6.77 -2.79 -1.99
N ALA A 190 -5.78 -1.90 -1.97
CA ALA A 190 -5.48 -1.01 -3.08
C ALA A 190 -5.01 -1.76 -4.34
N PHE A 191 -4.17 -2.80 -4.18
CA PHE A 191 -3.70 -3.60 -5.31
C PHE A 191 -4.80 -4.43 -5.94
N GLU A 192 -5.81 -4.87 -5.20
CA GLU A 192 -6.97 -5.55 -5.77
C GLU A 192 -7.67 -4.67 -6.84
N LEU A 193 -7.69 -3.35 -6.62
CA LEU A 193 -8.33 -2.41 -7.54
C LEU A 193 -7.56 -2.17 -8.83
N LEU A 194 -6.27 -2.49 -8.89
CA LEU A 194 -5.43 -2.23 -10.08
C LEU A 194 -5.53 -3.39 -11.08
#